data_AF-R7Y0A6-F1
#
_entry.id   AF-R7Y0A6-F1
#
_cell.length_a   1.000
_cell.length_b   1.000
_cell.length_c   1.000
_cell.angle_alpha   90.00
_cell.angle_beta   90.00
_cell.angle_gamma   90.00
#
_symmetry.space_group_name_H-M   'P 1'
#
loop_
_entity.id
_entity.type
_entity.pdbx_description
1 polymer ?
#
loop_
_entity_poly.entity_id
_entity_poly.type
_entity_poly.pdbx_seq_one_letter_code
_entity_poly.pdbx_strand_id
1 'polypeptide(L)'
;MLAGENISARFVVPTVASSVDLVVHLGIDAQGVRRVNEIVSVPGRVENDIIEVEPIFERVGGELRRGAGMPSRLERFERIGIDLHQILNGVH
;
A
#
# COMPACT_ATOMS: atom_id res chain seq x y z
N MET A 1 30.57 7.95 -22.91
CA MET A 1 29.30 7.22 -22.73
C MET A 1 28.18 8.25 -22.81
N LEU A 2 27.48 8.31 -23.95
CA LEU A 2 26.39 9.26 -24.13
C LEU A 2 25.16 8.66 -23.45
N ALA A 3 24.74 9.27 -22.34
CA ALA A 3 23.61 8.87 -21.53
C ALA A 3 22.32 9.04 -22.34
N GLY A 4 21.90 7.98 -23.01
CA GLY A 4 20.71 7.91 -23.84
C GLY A 4 19.48 7.60 -22.99
N GLU A 5 18.56 8.55 -22.99
CA GLU A 5 17.15 8.47 -22.56
C GLU A 5 16.86 7.92 -21.16
N ASN A 6 16.45 8.85 -20.30
CA ASN A 6 15.65 8.66 -19.08
C ASN A 6 14.96 7.29 -19.01
N ILE A 7 15.21 6.53 -17.94
CA ILE A 7 14.38 5.40 -17.54
C ILE A 7 12.93 5.93 -17.45
N SER A 8 12.13 5.70 -18.47
CA SER A 8 10.75 6.21 -18.49
C SER A 8 9.89 5.40 -17.53
N ALA A 9 8.88 6.05 -16.95
CA ALA A 9 7.99 5.46 -15.95
C ALA A 9 7.44 4.09 -16.39
N ARG A 10 7.16 3.90 -17.69
CA ARG A 10 6.72 2.62 -18.29
C ARG A 10 7.62 1.42 -17.98
N PHE A 11 8.91 1.61 -17.68
CA PHE A 11 9.83 0.52 -17.32
C PHE A 11 9.89 0.26 -15.80
N VAL A 12 9.64 1.30 -14.99
CA VAL A 12 9.75 1.22 -13.53
C VAL A 12 8.42 0.84 -12.89
N VAL A 13 7.31 1.36 -13.41
CA VAL A 13 5.97 1.18 -12.85
C VAL A 13 5.60 -0.31 -12.69
N PRO A 14 5.77 -1.20 -13.69
CA PRO A 14 5.47 -2.62 -13.51
C PRO A 14 6.35 -3.29 -12.45
N THR A 15 7.62 -2.88 -12.38
CA THR A 15 8.58 -3.39 -11.39
C THR A 15 8.20 -2.96 -9.97
N VAL A 16 7.83 -1.70 -9.78
CA VAL A 16 7.40 -1.19 -8.47
C VAL A 16 6.08 -1.82 -8.06
N ALA A 17 5.11 -1.88 -8.97
CA ALA A 17 3.81 -2.51 -8.74
C ALA A 17 3.96 -3.98 -8.31
N SER A 18 4.87 -4.74 -8.94
CA SER A 18 5.11 -6.13 -8.59
C SER A 18 5.95 -6.32 -7.31
N SER A 19 6.78 -5.35 -6.94
CA SER A 19 7.74 -5.50 -5.82
C SER A 19 7.20 -5.01 -4.47
N VAL A 20 6.19 -4.13 -4.48
CA VAL A 20 5.59 -3.57 -3.28
C VAL A 20 4.30 -4.35 -2.95
N ASP A 21 4.13 -4.71 -1.68
CA ASP A 21 2.89 -5.33 -1.17
C ASP A 21 1.94 -4.29 -0.55
N LEU A 22 2.52 -3.36 0.22
CA LEU A 22 1.81 -2.40 1.05
C LEU A 22 2.51 -1.05 1.00
N VAL A 23 1.71 0.02 1.02
CA VAL A 23 2.20 1.38 1.23
C VAL A 23 1.53 1.95 2.48
N VAL A 24 2.36 2.44 3.41
CA VAL A 24 1.91 3.17 4.60
C VAL A 24 2.20 4.64 4.38
N HIS A 25 1.16 5.42 4.07
CA HIS A 25 1.31 6.85 3.83
C HIS A 25 1.26 7.58 5.18
N LEU A 26 2.35 8.26 5.51
CA LEU A 26 2.47 9.07 6.72
C LEU A 26 2.39 10.55 6.37
N GLY A 27 1.71 11.33 7.21
CA GLY A 27 1.65 12.78 7.10
C GLY A 27 1.83 13.47 8.45
N ILE A 28 1.94 14.79 8.42
CA ILE A 28 1.90 15.65 9.61
C ILE A 28 0.51 16.27 9.65
N ASP A 29 -0.21 16.10 10.77
CA ASP A 29 -1.54 16.70 10.94
C ASP A 29 -1.47 18.20 11.25
N ALA A 30 -2.63 18.86 11.37
CA ALA A 30 -2.71 20.28 11.69
C ALA A 30 -2.12 20.65 13.07
N GLN A 31 -1.89 19.65 13.93
CA GLN A 31 -1.27 19.80 15.25
C GLN A 31 0.24 19.53 15.21
N GLY A 32 0.83 19.28 14.04
CA GLY A 32 2.25 19.00 13.89
C GLY A 32 2.64 17.56 14.25
N VAL A 33 1.67 16.66 14.44
CA VAL A 33 1.93 15.28 14.86
C VAL A 33 1.98 14.36 13.64
N ARG A 34 3.00 13.50 13.58
CA ARG A 34 3.12 12.47 12.54
C ARG A 34 2.05 11.40 12.73
N ARG A 35 1.24 11.15 11.71
CA ARG A 35 0.20 10.11 11.70
C ARG A 35 0.21 9.29 10.42
N VAL A 36 -0.35 8.09 10.51
CA VAL A 36 -0.74 7.30 9.33
C VAL A 36 -1.99 7.93 8.73
N ASN A 37 -1.92 8.34 7.47
CA ASN A 37 -3.06 8.86 6.72
C ASN A 37 -3.84 7.73 6.05
N GLU A 38 -3.13 6.76 5.49
CA GLU A 38 -3.72 5.60 4.83
C GLU A 38 -2.74 4.43 4.81
N ILE A 39 -3.29 3.23 4.72
CA ILE A 39 -2.56 2.00 4.41
C ILE A 39 -3.26 1.38 3.22
N VAL A 40 -2.52 1.18 2.13
CA VAL A 40 -3.08 0.63 0.89
C VAL A 40 -2.36 -0.65 0.49
N SER A 41 -3.12 -1.59 -0.08
CA SER A 41 -2.63 -2.78 -0.76
C SER A 41 -2.19 -2.44 -2.18
N VAL A 42 -1.05 -2.98 -2.59
CA VAL A 42 -0.56 -2.88 -3.96
C VAL A 42 -0.68 -4.28 -4.60
N PRO A 43 -1.75 -4.56 -5.36
CA PRO A 43 -1.95 -5.87 -6.00
C PRO A 43 -0.99 -6.14 -7.17
N GLY A 44 -0.25 -5.12 -7.62
CA GLY A 44 0.63 -5.21 -8.77
C GLY A 44 -0.06 -5.03 -10.12
N ARG A 45 -1.33 -4.58 -10.11
CA ARG A 45 -2.07 -4.21 -11.32
C ARG A 45 -1.66 -2.80 -11.76
N VAL A 46 -1.43 -2.64 -13.06
CA VAL A 46 -1.09 -1.36 -13.68
C VAL A 46 -2.07 -1.12 -14.82
N GLU A 47 -2.73 0.03 -14.80
CA GLU A 47 -3.65 0.48 -15.86
C GLU A 47 -3.24 1.88 -16.30
N ASN A 48 -3.02 2.09 -17.62
CA ASN A 48 -2.62 3.38 -18.19
C ASN A 48 -1.42 4.04 -17.46
N ASP A 49 -0.38 3.25 -17.15
CA ASP A 49 0.81 3.66 -16.38
C ASP A 49 0.55 4.05 -14.91
N ILE A 50 -0.65 3.79 -14.38
CA ILE A 50 -1.03 4.04 -12.98
C ILE A 50 -1.09 2.70 -12.23
N ILE A 51 -0.44 2.65 -11.07
CA ILE A 51 -0.54 1.50 -10.16
C ILE A 51 -1.88 1.61 -9.42
N GLU A 52 -2.73 0.60 -9.58
CA GLU A 52 -3.96 0.54 -8.80
C GLU A 52 -3.67 0.05 -7.40
N VAL A 53 -4.42 0.59 -6.44
CA VAL A 53 -4.28 0.30 -5.02
C VAL A 53 -5.65 0.10 -4.38
N GLU A 54 -5.68 -0.67 -3.30
CA GLU A 54 -6.90 -0.92 -2.53
C GLU A 54 -6.74 -0.45 -1.09
N PRO A 55 -7.60 0.45 -0.57
CA PRO A 55 -7.46 0.96 0.79
C PRO A 55 -7.76 -0.11 1.84
N ILE A 56 -6.78 -0.38 2.69
CA ILE A 56 -6.93 -1.24 3.88
C ILE A 56 -7.35 -0.38 5.07
N PHE A 57 -6.76 0.80 5.22
CA PHE A 57 -7.14 1.79 6.21
C PHE A 57 -7.06 3.21 5.66
N GLU A 58 -7.98 4.07 6.08
CA GLU A 58 -8.03 5.48 5.70
C GLU A 58 -8.34 6.36 6.90
N ARG A 59 -7.69 7.52 7.00
CA ARG A 59 -7.98 8.47 8.08
C ARG A 59 -9.17 9.34 7.72
N VAL A 60 -10.27 9.18 8.46
CA VAL A 60 -11.50 9.96 8.29
C VAL A 60 -11.87 10.59 9.62
N GLY A 61 -12.05 11.91 9.65
CA GLY A 61 -12.42 12.63 10.87
C GLY A 61 -11.38 12.52 12.00
N GLY A 62 -10.10 12.33 11.66
CA GLY A 62 -9.02 12.19 12.64
C GLY A 62 -8.79 10.76 13.15
N GLU A 63 -9.62 9.79 12.75
CA GLU A 63 -9.49 8.38 13.13
C GLU A 63 -9.08 7.52 11.94
N LEU A 64 -8.26 6.48 12.18
CA LEU A 64 -7.89 5.53 11.15
C LEU A 64 -8.96 4.43 11.08
N ARG A 65 -9.71 4.39 9.98
CA ARG A 65 -10.86 3.48 9.79
C ARG A 65 -10.50 2.34 8.83
N ARG A 66 -11.03 1.15 9.11
CA ARG A 66 -10.85 -0.05 8.29
C ARG A 66 -11.62 0.10 6.96
N GLY A 67 -10.91 -0.02 5.85
CA GLY A 67 -11.47 -0.13 4.50
C GLY A 67 -11.88 -1.57 4.15
N ALA A 68 -12.13 -1.84 2.88
CA ALA A 68 -12.46 -3.18 2.38
C ALA A 68 -11.25 -3.94 1.83
N GLY A 69 -10.14 -3.25 1.54
CA GLY A 69 -8.96 -3.85 0.90
C GLY A 69 -8.26 -4.88 1.77
N MET A 70 -7.49 -5.77 1.14
CA MET A 70 -6.72 -6.82 1.80
C MET A 70 -5.30 -6.86 1.18
N PRO A 71 -4.24 -7.19 1.96
CA PRO A 71 -2.93 -7.43 1.38
C PRO A 71 -3.01 -8.51 0.27
N SER A 72 -2.38 -8.26 -0.88
CA SER A 72 -2.50 -9.11 -2.07
C SER A 72 -1.85 -10.49 -1.93
N ARG A 73 -0.77 -10.59 -1.14
CA ARG A 73 0.05 -11.81 -0.99
C ARG A 73 -0.10 -12.41 0.41
N LEU A 74 -1.32 -12.86 0.72
CA LEU A 74 -1.67 -13.43 2.03
C LEU A 74 -0.74 -14.56 2.45
N GLU A 75 -0.30 -15.41 1.51
CA GLU A 75 0.57 -16.54 1.84
C GLU A 75 1.91 -16.12 2.46
N ARG A 76 2.40 -14.90 2.21
CA ARG A 76 3.65 -14.39 2.82
C ARG A 76 3.51 -14.20 4.32
N PHE A 77 2.33 -13.78 4.77
CA PHE A 77 2.01 -13.56 6.17
C PHE A 77 1.72 -14.88 6.87
N GLU A 78 0.96 -15.77 6.22
CA GLU A 78 0.68 -17.11 6.73
C GLU A 78 1.96 -17.92 6.98
N ARG A 79 2.94 -17.85 6.06
CA ARG A 79 4.24 -18.53 6.19
C ARG A 79 5.04 -18.15 7.45
N ILE A 80 4.78 -16.97 8.00
CA ILE A 80 5.40 -16.50 9.25
C ILE A 80 4.43 -16.54 10.44
N GLY A 81 3.29 -17.21 10.29
CA GLY A 81 2.30 -17.40 11.36
C GLY A 81 1.43 -16.18 11.65
N ILE A 82 1.33 -15.23 10.71
CA ILE A 82 0.50 -14.04 10.85
C ILE A 82 -0.85 -14.26 10.17
N ASP A 83 -1.92 -14.32 10.96
CA ASP A 83 -3.30 -14.34 10.46
C ASP A 83 -3.81 -12.90 10.24
N LEU A 84 -3.80 -12.47 8.98
CA LEU A 84 -4.27 -11.14 8.60
C LEU A 84 -5.79 -10.98 8.75
N HIS A 85 -6.58 -12.03 8.62
CA HIS A 85 -8.01 -11.93 8.85
C HIS A 85 -8.29 -11.63 10.32
N GLN A 86 -7.59 -12.31 11.23
CA GLN A 86 -7.67 -12.03 12.66
C GLN A 86 -7.24 -10.59 12.99
N ILE A 87 -6.11 -10.13 12.43
CA ILE A 87 -5.58 -8.79 12.68
C ILE A 87 -6.51 -7.70 12.15
N LEU A 88 -7.03 -7.86 10.94
CA LEU A 88 -7.79 -6.82 10.24
C LEU A 88 -9.26 -6.77 10.64
N ASN A 89 -9.84 -7.90 11.06
CA ASN A 89 -11.24 -7.97 11.48
C ASN A 89 -11.40 -7.95 13.00
N GLY A 90 -10.29 -8.05 13.75
CA GLY A 90 -10.29 -8.02 15.21
C GLY A 90 -11.04 -9.20 15.81
N VAL A 91 -10.32 -10.28 16.16
CA VAL A 91 -10.81 -11.15 17.23
C VAL A 91 -10.36 -10.51 18.54
N HIS A 92 -11.32 -9.96 19.28
CA HIS A 92 -11.15 -9.51 20.66
C HIS A 92 -10.67 -10.64 21.57
#